data_AF-W5VJF9-F1
#
_entry.id   AF-W5VJF9-F1
#
_cell.length_a   1.000
_cell.length_b   1.000
_cell.length_c   1.000
_cell.angle_alpha   90.00
_cell.angle_beta   90.00
_cell.angle_gamma   90.00
#
_symmetry.space_group_name_H-M   'P 1'
#
loop_
_entity.id
_entity.type
_entity.pdbx_description
1 polymer ?
#
loop_
_entity_poly.entity_id
_entity_poly.type
_entity_poly.pdbx_seq_one_letter_code
_entity_poly.pdbx_strand_id
1 'polypeptide(L)'
;VVAAEVSYITTELPLFNADAIQNSQKINLYDSLDEDVLKSYNEFSLASLILFAMKEGACSEQSSRMTAMDAASKNAGEMIGKLTLTFNRTRQAVITRELIEIISGAAAL
;
A
#
# COMPACT_ATOMS: atom_id res chain seq x y z
N VAL A 1 0.12 15.34 -1.04
CA VAL A 1 0.36 14.03 -1.69
C VAL A 1 -0.50 14.02 -2.94
N VAL A 2 0.05 13.64 -4.09
CA VAL A 2 -0.72 13.43 -5.31
C VAL A 2 -0.60 11.94 -5.59
N ALA A 3 -1.67 11.20 -5.36
CA ALA A 3 -1.73 9.77 -5.63
C ALA A 3 -1.87 9.54 -7.14
N ALA A 4 -0.75 9.51 -7.86
CA ALA A 4 -0.68 8.91 -9.19
C ALA A 4 -0.23 7.45 -9.04
N GLU A 5 -0.85 6.52 -9.78
CA GLU A 5 -0.80 5.04 -9.70
C GLU A 5 0.58 4.37 -9.52
N VAL A 6 1.70 5.10 -9.58
CA VAL A 6 3.07 4.54 -9.58
C VAL A 6 3.99 5.17 -8.52
N SER A 7 3.65 6.33 -7.94
CA SER A 7 4.55 7.00 -7.00
C SER A 7 3.79 7.92 -6.04
N TYR A 8 4.03 7.74 -4.74
CA TYR A 8 3.61 8.69 -3.72
C TYR A 8 4.75 9.64 -3.37
N ILE A 9 4.44 10.94 -3.29
CA ILE A 9 5.38 11.98 -2.87
C ILE A 9 4.90 12.55 -1.54
N THR A 10 5.79 12.54 -0.54
CA THR A 10 5.56 13.20 0.73
C THR A 10 5.69 14.70 0.54
N THR A 11 4.62 15.42 0.84
CA THR A 11 4.56 16.89 0.77
C THR A 11 4.21 17.43 2.14
N GLU A 12 4.90 18.49 2.57
CA GLU A 12 4.54 19.21 3.79
C GLU A 12 3.42 20.20 3.49
N LEU A 13 2.44 20.30 4.41
CA LEU A 13 1.43 21.35 4.36
C LEU A 13 1.78 22.43 5.39
N PRO A 14 1.90 23.70 4.98
CA PRO A 14 2.14 24.78 5.93
C PRO A 14 0.89 25.03 6.78
N LEU A 15 1.07 25.07 8.10
CA LEU A 15 0.06 25.51 9.05
C LEU A 15 0.45 26.90 9.57
N PHE A 16 -0.50 27.83 9.52
CA PHE A 16 -0.31 29.20 9.99
C PHE A 16 -1.07 29.40 11.30
N ASN A 17 -0.41 30.01 12.30
CA ASN A 17 -1.06 30.38 13.56
C ASN A 17 -1.91 31.65 13.38
N ALA A 18 -2.89 31.86 14.26
CA ALA A 18 -3.75 33.05 14.27
C ALA A 18 -2.93 34.35 14.25
N ASP A 19 -1.90 34.45 15.08
CA ASP A 19 -1.01 35.62 15.15
C ASP A 19 -0.23 35.85 13.84
N ALA A 20 0.16 34.78 13.17
CA ALA A 20 0.90 34.86 11.91
C ALA A 20 0.01 35.35 10.76
N ILE A 21 -1.28 35.02 10.82
CA ILE A 21 -2.28 35.46 9.83
C ILE A 21 -2.65 36.92 10.06
N GLN A 22 -2.86 37.33 11.31
CA GLN A 22 -3.20 38.71 11.68
C GLN A 22 -2.10 39.72 11.30
N ASN A 23 -0.83 39.31 11.42
CA ASN A 23 0.32 40.15 11.06
C ASN A 23 0.63 40.18 9.54
N SER A 24 -0.17 39.51 8.71
CA SER A 24 0.04 39.47 7.26
C SER A 24 -0.40 40.78 6.60
N GLN A 25 0.47 41.38 5.78
CA GLN A 25 0.19 42.62 5.04
C GLN A 25 -1.08 42.56 4.17
N LYS A 26 -1.51 41.36 3.76
CA LYS A 26 -2.67 41.17 2.87
C LYS A 26 -4.00 41.05 3.61
N ILE A 27 -4.01 40.97 4.94
CA ILE A 27 -5.25 40.76 5.69
C ILE A 27 -6.17 41.99 5.64
N ASN A 28 -5.59 43.18 5.51
CA ASN A 28 -6.31 44.46 5.40
C ASN A 28 -7.12 44.60 4.10
N LEU A 29 -6.97 43.68 3.13
CA LEU A 29 -7.76 43.67 1.90
C LEU A 29 -9.17 43.08 2.13
N TYR A 30 -9.39 42.40 3.26
CA TYR A 30 -10.64 41.75 3.59
C TYR A 30 -11.46 42.65 4.53
N ASP A 31 -12.71 42.93 4.13
CA ASP A 31 -13.53 44.00 4.72
C ASP A 31 -14.37 43.56 5.94
N SER A 32 -14.47 42.25 6.19
CA SER A 32 -15.34 41.66 7.24
C SER A 32 -14.64 40.58 8.06
N LEU A 33 -13.40 40.87 8.48
CA LEU A 33 -12.66 40.02 9.42
C LEU A 33 -12.84 40.52 10.85
N ASP A 34 -13.59 39.77 11.64
CA ASP A 34 -13.64 39.92 13.09
C ASP A 34 -12.76 38.86 13.78
N GLU A 35 -12.36 39.09 15.02
CA GLU A 35 -11.47 38.20 15.77
C GLU A 35 -12.10 36.80 15.95
N ASP A 36 -13.41 36.76 16.22
CA ASP A 36 -14.20 35.52 16.34
C ASP A 36 -14.32 34.75 15.02
N VAL A 37 -14.43 35.48 13.89
CA VAL A 37 -14.48 34.89 12.55
C VAL A 37 -13.14 34.28 12.18
N LEU A 38 -12.04 34.99 12.48
CA LEU A 38 -10.69 34.51 12.21
C LEU A 38 -10.37 33.25 13.02
N LYS A 39 -10.81 33.20 14.29
CA LYS A 39 -10.69 32.00 15.12
C LYS A 39 -11.47 30.81 14.54
N SER A 40 -12.74 31.02 14.19
CA SER A 40 -13.59 29.98 13.60
C SER A 40 -13.02 29.44 12.28
N TYR A 41 -12.48 30.34 11.44
CA TYR A 41 -11.82 29.97 10.19
C TYR A 41 -10.56 29.13 10.43
N ASN A 42 -9.73 29.50 11.41
CA ASN A 42 -8.51 28.74 11.75
C ASN A 42 -8.84 27.32 12.21
N GLU A 43 -9.84 27.16 13.09
CA GLU A 43 -10.30 25.85 13.56
C GLU A 43 -10.82 25.00 12.39
N PHE A 44 -11.62 25.59 11.49
CA PHE A 44 -12.11 24.92 10.29
C PHE A 44 -10.98 24.53 9.32
N SER A 45 -10.04 25.43 9.08
CA SER A 45 -8.88 25.19 8.21
C SER A 45 -8.04 24.03 8.72
N LEU A 46 -7.72 24.02 10.03
CA LEU A 46 -6.98 22.92 10.66
C LEU A 46 -7.70 21.57 10.49
N ALA A 47 -9.00 21.53 10.79
CA ALA A 47 -9.80 20.31 10.64
C ALA A 47 -9.84 19.83 9.17
N SER A 48 -9.99 20.75 8.22
CA SER A 48 -9.99 20.46 6.79
C SER A 48 -8.65 19.88 6.32
N LEU A 49 -7.53 20.46 6.75
CA LEU A 49 -6.19 19.98 6.37
C LEU A 49 -5.87 18.62 6.96
N ILE A 50 -6.28 18.35 8.20
CA ILE A 50 -6.15 17.02 8.81
C ILE A 50 -6.96 15.99 8.02
N LEU A 51 -8.23 16.31 7.69
CA LEU A 51 -9.08 15.41 6.91
C LEU A 51 -8.47 15.13 5.52
N PHE A 52 -7.94 16.16 4.86
CA PHE A 52 -7.25 16.02 3.58
C PHE A 52 -6.05 15.07 3.69
N ALA A 53 -5.17 15.29 4.67
CA ALA A 53 -4.00 14.44 4.88
C ALA A 53 -4.37 12.99 5.19
N MET A 54 -5.40 12.76 6.01
CA MET A 54 -5.89 11.42 6.32
C MET A 54 -6.43 10.70 5.07
N LYS A 55 -7.19 11.39 4.22
CA LYS A 55 -7.77 10.80 3.01
C LYS A 55 -6.71 10.46 1.96
N GLU A 56 -5.76 11.36 1.74
CA GLU A 56 -4.61 11.12 0.87
C GLU A 56 -3.73 9.95 1.38
N GLY A 57 -3.47 9.91 2.70
CA GLY A 57 -2.71 8.83 3.32
C GLY A 57 -3.38 7.48 3.17
N ALA A 58 -4.69 7.39 3.43
CA ALA A 58 -5.46 6.17 3.27
C ALA A 58 -5.49 5.67 1.81
N CYS A 59 -5.66 6.58 0.85
CA CYS A 59 -5.63 6.23 -0.58
C CYS A 59 -4.26 5.67 -0.99
N SER A 60 -3.18 6.36 -0.58
CA SER A 60 -1.80 5.94 -0.86
C SER A 60 -1.46 4.58 -0.25
N GLU A 61 -1.93 4.31 0.97
CA GLU A 61 -1.75 3.03 1.64
C GLU A 61 -2.44 1.89 0.86
N GLN A 62 -3.70 2.09 0.45
CA GLN A 62 -4.43 1.05 -0.28
C GLN A 62 -3.83 0.78 -1.66
N SER A 63 -3.40 1.82 -2.36
CA SER A 63 -2.68 1.68 -3.63
C SER A 63 -1.40 0.87 -3.46
N SER A 64 -0.56 1.23 -2.46
CA SER A 64 0.67 0.49 -2.17
C SER A 64 0.41 -0.97 -1.77
N ARG A 65 -0.63 -1.20 -0.95
CA ARG A 65 -1.06 -2.54 -0.55
C ARG A 65 -1.46 -3.38 -1.76
N MET A 66 -2.20 -2.82 -2.70
CA MET A 66 -2.60 -3.52 -3.92
C MET A 66 -1.39 -3.96 -4.74
N THR A 67 -0.44 -3.07 -5.00
CA THR A 67 0.79 -3.39 -5.75
C THR A 67 1.64 -4.42 -5.02
N ALA A 68 1.79 -4.32 -3.70
CA ALA A 68 2.54 -5.28 -2.90
C ALA A 68 1.89 -6.69 -2.93
N MET A 69 0.56 -6.76 -2.86
CA MET A 69 -0.18 -8.03 -2.91
C MET A 69 -0.17 -8.67 -4.30
N ASP A 70 -0.19 -7.87 -5.36
CA ASP A 70 -0.05 -8.38 -6.73
C ASP A 70 1.34 -9.01 -6.95
N ALA A 71 2.40 -8.31 -6.50
CA ALA A 71 3.76 -8.86 -6.50
C ALA A 71 3.87 -10.15 -5.67
N ALA A 72 3.26 -10.18 -4.47
CA ALA A 72 3.24 -11.37 -3.63
C ALA A 72 2.50 -12.55 -4.31
N SER A 73 1.37 -12.30 -4.96
CA SER A 73 0.58 -13.31 -5.67
C SER A 73 1.34 -13.89 -6.85
N LYS A 74 2.03 -13.05 -7.63
CA LYS A 74 2.90 -13.49 -8.72
C LYS A 74 4.04 -14.38 -8.22
N ASN A 75 4.72 -13.96 -7.15
CA ASN A 75 5.82 -14.73 -6.54
C ASN A 75 5.33 -16.08 -6.00
N ALA A 76 4.15 -16.12 -5.38
CA ALA A 76 3.53 -17.37 -4.93
C ALA A 76 3.21 -18.30 -6.11
N GLY A 77 2.68 -17.77 -7.22
CA GLY A 77 2.42 -18.55 -8.44
C GLY A 77 3.69 -19.18 -9.03
N GLU A 78 4.78 -18.42 -9.09
CA GLU A 78 6.08 -18.95 -9.53
C GLU A 78 6.59 -20.08 -8.61
N MET A 79 6.41 -19.94 -7.29
CA MET A 79 6.80 -20.98 -6.33
C MET A 79 5.96 -22.25 -6.48
N ILE A 80 4.65 -22.11 -6.65
CA ILE A 80 3.74 -23.24 -6.88
C ILE A 80 4.14 -23.98 -8.16
N GLY A 81 4.48 -23.27 -9.23
CA GLY A 81 4.98 -23.88 -10.47
C GLY A 81 6.22 -24.74 -10.24
N LYS A 82 7.21 -24.22 -9.50
CA LYS A 82 8.44 -24.96 -9.16
C LYS A 82 8.16 -26.21 -8.31
N LEU A 83 7.30 -26.09 -7.31
CA LEU A 83 6.91 -27.20 -6.45
C LEU A 83 6.11 -28.26 -7.21
N THR A 84 5.28 -27.86 -8.16
CA THR A 84 4.49 -28.78 -9.00
C THR A 84 5.39 -29.65 -9.89
N LEU A 85 6.43 -29.05 -10.48
CA LEU A 85 7.43 -29.81 -11.25
C LEU A 85 8.19 -30.81 -10.36
N THR A 86 8.57 -30.39 -9.16
CA THR A 86 9.24 -31.24 -8.18
C THR A 86 8.35 -32.40 -7.75
N PHE A 87 7.08 -32.12 -7.44
CA PHE A 87 6.08 -33.12 -7.08
C PHE A 87 5.90 -34.18 -8.17
N ASN A 88 5.76 -33.76 -9.44
CA ASN A 88 5.60 -34.70 -10.55
C ASN A 88 6.83 -35.58 -10.77
N ARG A 89 8.04 -35.03 -10.63
CA ARG A 89 9.28 -35.81 -10.70
C ARG A 89 9.36 -36.83 -9.56
N THR A 90 9.11 -36.41 -8.33
CA THR A 90 9.11 -37.32 -7.17
C THR A 90 8.05 -38.41 -7.32
N ARG A 91 6.85 -38.08 -7.81
CA ARG A 91 5.81 -39.06 -8.11
C ARG A 91 6.28 -40.12 -9.10
N GLN A 92 6.92 -39.72 -10.20
CA GLN A 92 7.46 -40.66 -11.19
C GLN A 92 8.60 -41.52 -10.61
N ALA A 93 9.48 -40.93 -9.79
CA ALA A 93 10.54 -41.66 -9.11
C ALA A 93 9.98 -42.72 -8.13
N VAL A 94 8.89 -42.42 -7.43
CA VAL A 94 8.22 -43.38 -6.55
C VAL A 94 7.59 -44.53 -7.34
N ILE A 95 6.84 -44.24 -8.42
CA ILE A 95 6.23 -45.28 -9.28
C ILE A 95 7.31 -46.21 -9.86
N THR A 96 8.40 -45.63 -10.39
CA THR A 96 9.49 -46.42 -10.97
C THR A 96 10.19 -47.28 -9.92
N ARG A 97 10.42 -46.76 -8.71
CA ARG A 97 10.97 -47.54 -7.58
C ARG A 97 10.07 -48.72 -7.22
N GLU A 98 8.77 -48.50 -7.06
CA GLU A 98 7.80 -49.55 -6.73
C GLU A 98 7.75 -50.63 -7.82
N LEU A 99 7.77 -50.24 -9.10
CA LEU A 99 7.81 -51.20 -10.21
C LEU A 99 9.10 -52.04 -10.21
N ILE A 100 10.26 -51.42 -9.94
CA ILE A 100 11.54 -52.14 -9.84
C ILE A 100 11.51 -53.14 -8.68
N GLU A 101 10.96 -52.75 -7.53
CA GLU A 101 10.81 -53.63 -6.36
C GLU A 101 9.91 -54.85 -6.69
N ILE A 102 8.79 -54.64 -7.39
CA ILE A 102 7.90 -55.73 -7.83
C ILE A 102 8.63 -56.69 -8.79
N ILE A 103 9.33 -56.17 -9.80
CA ILE A 103 10.05 -56.99 -10.79
C ILE A 103 11.19 -57.78 -10.12
N SER A 104 11.96 -57.13 -9.25
CA SER A 104 13.05 -57.79 -8.53
C SER A 104 12.54 -58.89 -7.60
N GLY A 105 11.40 -58.68 -6.94
CA GLY A 105 10.76 -59.70 -6.10
C GLY A 105 10.24 -60.89 -6.91
N ALA A 106 9.64 -60.62 -8.09
CA ALA A 106 9.17 -61.68 -8.99
C ALA A 106 10.30 -62.50 -9.62
N ALA A 107 11.44 -61.87 -9.93
CA ALA A 107 12.60 -62.56 -10.49
C ALA A 107 13.41 -63.40 -9.48
N ALA A 108 13.16 -63.20 -8.18
CA ALA A 108 13.80 -63.93 -7.09
C ALA A 108 13.03 -65.20 -6.65
N LEU A 109 11.83 -65.42 -7.20
CA LEU A 109 11.02 -66.64 -7.05
C LEU A 109 11.29 -67.61 -8.22
#